data_AF-A0AAN8PQM6-F1
#
_entry.id   AF-A0AAN8PQM6-F1
#
_cell.length_a   1.000
_cell.length_b   1.000
_cell.length_c   1.000
_cell.angle_alpha   90.00
_cell.angle_beta   90.00
_cell.angle_gamma   90.00
#
_symmetry.space_group_name_H-M   'P 1'
#
loop_
_entity.id
_entity.type
_entity.pdbx_description
1 polymer ?
#
loop_
_entity_poly.entity_id
_entity_poly.type
_entity_poly.pdbx_seq_one_letter_code
_entity_poly.pdbx_strand_id
1 'polypeptide(L)'
;MLVRASKEKKDFLNRDHPQYSWSIPSLDRRLRHFDIYYTNTDVSIDVLKEAVEEELNGPGALLGYRAMHKKIRKEHGLNVPRDLVYAAMTELDSNDLQERRLLNKTKKEKRCYYSKGPNWVHSLDGFSKSYIPVSCI
;
A
#
# COMPACT_ATOMS: atom_id res chain seq x y z
N MET A 1 7.80 5.47 11.30
CA MET A 1 9.03 6.19 10.87
C MET A 1 8.75 7.27 9.83
N LEU A 2 7.91 7.05 8.80
CA LEU A 2 7.61 8.03 7.74
C LEU A 2 7.02 9.38 8.19
N VAL A 3 5.98 9.37 9.03
CA VAL A 3 5.39 10.61 9.56
C VAL A 3 6.37 11.37 10.46
N ARG A 4 7.34 10.65 11.04
CA ARG A 4 8.27 11.21 12.02
C ARG A 4 9.30 12.14 11.37
N ALA A 5 9.95 11.71 10.29
CA ALA A 5 10.96 12.53 9.60
C ALA A 5 10.37 13.81 8.97
N SER A 6 9.18 13.73 8.36
CA SER A 6 8.51 14.94 7.83
C SER A 6 8.04 15.87 8.94
N LYS A 7 7.72 15.33 10.13
CA LYS A 7 7.37 16.12 11.31
C LYS A 7 8.61 16.80 11.90
N GLU A 8 9.73 16.09 12.02
CA GLU A 8 11.01 16.64 12.47
C GLU A 8 11.50 17.77 11.56
N LYS A 9 11.39 17.60 10.23
CA LYS A 9 11.70 18.69 9.28
C LYS A 9 10.79 19.91 9.46
N LYS A 10 9.51 19.69 9.74
CA LYS A 10 8.57 20.78 10.02
C LYS A 10 8.89 21.48 11.34
N ASP A 11 9.25 20.72 12.38
CA ASP A 11 9.63 21.25 13.68
C ASP A 11 10.90 22.11 13.56
N PHE A 12 11.87 21.67 12.75
CA PHE A 12 13.07 22.46 12.40
C PHE A 12 12.70 23.76 11.67
N LEU A 13 11.83 23.69 10.66
CA LEU A 13 11.42 24.86 9.88
C LEU A 13 10.71 25.91 10.73
N ASN A 14 9.87 25.47 11.67
CA ASN A 14 9.18 26.35 12.61
C ASN A 14 10.14 27.02 13.60
N ARG A 15 11.22 26.34 14.00
CA ARG A 15 12.23 26.88 14.93
C ARG A 15 13.07 27.98 14.29
N ASP A 16 13.58 27.72 13.09
CA ASP A 16 14.59 28.58 12.46
C ASP A 16 13.99 29.58 11.46
N HIS A 17 12.80 29.28 10.91
CA HIS A 17 12.11 30.12 9.92
C HIS A 17 10.60 30.21 10.19
N PRO A 18 10.18 30.87 11.29
CA PRO A 18 8.77 30.99 11.67
C PRO A 18 7.90 31.71 10.62
N GLN A 19 8.49 32.50 9.73
CA GLN A 19 7.79 33.14 8.60
C GLN A 19 7.13 32.12 7.64
N TYR A 20 7.62 30.88 7.60
CA TYR A 20 7.12 29.84 6.71
C TYR A 20 6.28 28.81 7.49
N SER A 21 5.04 29.18 7.82
CA SER A 21 4.07 28.27 8.43
C SER A 21 3.45 27.33 7.38
N TRP A 22 4.21 26.33 6.94
CA TRP A 22 3.74 25.37 5.94
C TRP A 22 3.08 24.15 6.56
N SER A 23 2.02 23.65 5.90
CA SER A 23 1.50 22.31 6.18
C SER A 23 2.48 21.24 5.70
N ILE A 24 2.49 20.06 6.34
CA ILE A 24 3.39 18.94 5.98
C ILE A 24 3.30 18.60 4.47
N PRO A 25 2.11 18.55 3.83
CA PRO A 25 2.01 18.30 2.39
C PRO A 25 2.63 19.42 1.53
N SER A 26 2.55 20.68 1.98
CA SER A 26 3.13 21.81 1.26
C SER A 26 4.66 21.79 1.32
N LEU A 27 5.21 21.41 2.48
CA LEU A 27 6.64 21.17 2.65
C LEU A 27 7.10 20.00 1.77
N ASP A 28 6.37 18.88 1.75
CA ASP A 28 6.72 17.71 0.91
C ASP A 28 6.74 18.05 -0.59
N ARG A 29 5.74 18.80 -1.07
CA ARG A 29 5.70 19.25 -2.47
C ARG A 29 6.88 20.15 -2.83
N ARG A 30 7.26 21.08 -1.94
CA ARG A 30 8.43 21.94 -2.16
C ARG A 30 9.74 21.17 -2.13
N LEU A 31 9.89 20.21 -1.23
CA LEU A 31 11.09 19.35 -1.19
C LEU A 31 11.25 18.58 -2.51
N ARG A 32 10.15 18.08 -3.08
CA ARG A 32 10.17 17.45 -4.40
C ARG A 32 10.54 18.40 -5.53
N HIS A 33 10.18 19.68 -5.43
CA HIS A 33 10.61 20.68 -6.42
C HIS A 33 12.13 20.88 -6.43
N PHE A 34 12.78 20.66 -5.29
CA PHE A 34 14.25 20.68 -5.17
C PHE A 34 14.89 19.30 -5.40
N ASP A 35 14.14 18.34 -5.96
CA ASP A 35 14.57 16.94 -6.15
C ASP A 35 15.02 16.22 -4.87
N ILE A 36 14.56 16.70 -3.71
CA ILE A 36 14.79 16.06 -2.42
C ILE A 36 13.68 15.03 -2.22
N TYR A 37 13.93 13.83 -2.72
CA TYR A 37 13.03 12.69 -2.50
C TYR A 37 13.34 12.01 -1.17
N TYR A 38 12.33 11.36 -0.61
CA TYR A 38 12.55 10.53 0.57
C TYR A 38 13.27 9.24 0.19
N THR A 39 13.01 8.67 -0.98
CA THR A 39 13.66 7.46 -1.50
C THR A 39 15.00 7.79 -2.11
N ASN A 40 16.02 7.00 -1.80
CA ASN A 40 17.32 7.09 -2.44
C ASN A 40 17.30 6.20 -3.68
N THR A 41 17.51 6.78 -4.85
CA THR A 41 17.62 6.03 -6.11
C THR A 41 19.04 5.48 -6.30
N ASP A 42 20.04 6.12 -5.69
CA ASP A 42 21.47 5.80 -5.83
C ASP A 42 21.95 4.62 -4.97
N VAL A 43 21.03 3.77 -4.50
CA VAL A 43 21.42 2.57 -3.73
C VAL A 43 22.02 1.56 -4.71
N SER A 44 23.21 1.04 -4.39
CA SER A 44 23.88 0.02 -5.21
C SER A 44 22.98 -1.22 -5.32
N ILE A 45 22.70 -1.62 -6.56
CA ILE A 45 21.81 -2.74 -6.88
C ILE A 45 22.36 -4.04 -6.27
N ASP A 46 23.67 -4.17 -6.18
CA ASP A 46 24.34 -5.36 -5.64
C ASP A 46 24.04 -5.57 -4.15
N VAL A 47 24.14 -4.51 -3.35
CA VAL A 47 23.82 -4.55 -1.91
C VAL A 47 22.35 -4.89 -1.68
N LEU A 48 21.49 -4.49 -2.62
CA LEU A 48 20.07 -4.83 -2.56
C LEU A 48 19.78 -6.28 -2.90
N LYS A 49 20.50 -6.84 -3.86
CA LYS A 49 20.40 -8.26 -4.19
C LYS A 49 20.88 -9.11 -3.02
N GLU A 50 22.02 -8.77 -2.44
CA GLU A 50 22.56 -9.46 -1.26
C GLU A 50 21.58 -9.43 -0.08
N ALA A 51 21.04 -8.26 0.27
CA ALA A 51 20.06 -8.14 1.34
C ALA A 51 18.76 -8.92 1.06
N VAL A 52 18.33 -9.01 -0.21
CA VAL A 52 17.15 -9.79 -0.59
C VAL A 52 17.44 -11.29 -0.51
N GLU A 53 18.62 -11.74 -0.96
CA GLU A 53 19.05 -13.14 -0.87
C GLU A 53 19.15 -13.62 0.58
N GLU A 54 19.70 -12.81 1.48
CA GLU A 54 19.74 -13.12 2.91
C GLU A 54 18.32 -13.31 3.50
N GLU A 55 17.39 -12.44 3.15
CA GLU A 55 16.00 -12.54 3.62
C GLU A 55 15.26 -13.74 3.03
N LEU A 56 15.53 -14.06 1.76
CA LEU A 56 14.93 -15.21 1.07
C LEU A 56 15.43 -16.54 1.65
N ASN A 57 16.72 -16.64 1.97
CA ASN A 57 17.29 -17.81 2.65
C ASN A 57 16.90 -17.89 4.15
N GLY A 58 16.41 -16.78 4.70
CA GLY A 58 16.04 -16.65 6.10
C GLY A 58 14.53 -16.74 6.36
N PRO A 59 14.04 -16.11 7.45
CA PRO A 59 12.62 -16.12 7.82
C PRO A 59 11.74 -15.32 6.84
N GLY A 60 12.32 -14.71 5.80
CA GLY A 60 11.66 -13.90 4.79
C GLY A 60 11.27 -14.64 3.52
N ALA A 61 11.64 -15.91 3.35
CA ALA A 61 11.33 -16.72 2.16
C ALA A 61 9.87 -16.57 1.67
N LEU A 62 8.91 -16.67 2.60
CA LEU A 62 7.48 -16.64 2.28
C LEU A 62 6.88 -15.22 2.18
N LEU A 63 7.68 -14.16 2.30
CA LEU A 63 7.20 -12.78 2.26
C LEU A 63 7.02 -12.27 0.84
N GLY A 64 5.88 -11.62 0.60
CA GLY A 64 5.67 -10.87 -0.63
C GLY A 64 6.53 -9.60 -0.69
N TYR A 65 6.80 -9.11 -1.89
CA TYR A 65 7.63 -7.91 -2.15
C TYR A 65 7.24 -6.65 -1.35
N ARG A 66 5.95 -6.49 -1.00
CA ARG A 66 5.49 -5.40 -0.12
C ARG A 66 6.02 -5.53 1.31
N ALA A 67 6.02 -6.75 1.84
CA ALA A 67 6.55 -7.02 3.17
C ALA A 67 8.08 -7.00 3.14
N MET A 68 8.69 -7.54 2.08
CA MET A 68 10.14 -7.50 1.84
C MET A 68 10.66 -6.06 1.83
N HIS A 69 10.03 -5.16 1.08
CA HIS A 69 10.39 -3.73 1.06
C HIS A 69 10.36 -3.09 2.46
N LYS A 70 9.35 -3.42 3.28
CA LYS A 70 9.23 -2.90 4.64
C LYS A 70 10.29 -3.47 5.57
N LYS A 71 10.68 -4.73 5.37
CA LYS A 71 11.76 -5.39 6.12
C LYS A 71 13.11 -4.82 5.80
N ILE A 72 13.48 -4.74 4.52
CA ILE A 72 14.73 -4.13 4.02
C ILE A 72 14.92 -2.75 4.64
N ARG A 73 13.85 -1.96 4.70
CA ARG A 73 13.93 -0.62 5.28
C ARG A 73 14.11 -0.58 6.80
N LYS A 74 13.68 -1.63 7.52
CA LYS A 74 13.75 -1.70 8.99
C LYS A 74 15.03 -2.37 9.47
N GLU A 75 15.38 -3.49 8.84
CA GLU A 75 16.44 -4.39 9.27
C GLU A 75 17.77 -3.97 8.63
N HIS A 76 17.76 -3.73 7.32
CA HIS A 76 18.94 -3.30 6.56
C HIS A 76 19.10 -1.77 6.49
N GLY A 77 18.08 -1.01 6.90
CA GLY A 77 18.11 0.47 6.88
C GLY A 77 18.13 1.08 5.48
N LEU A 78 17.99 0.28 4.42
CA LEU A 78 18.08 0.73 3.04
C LEU A 78 16.77 1.39 2.60
N ASN A 79 16.88 2.58 2.01
CA ASN A 79 15.71 3.39 1.65
C ASN A 79 15.42 3.34 0.15
N VAL A 80 14.95 2.17 -0.27
CA VAL A 80 14.89 1.72 -1.67
C VAL A 80 13.50 2.01 -2.27
N PRO A 81 13.39 2.31 -3.57
CA PRO A 81 12.11 2.29 -4.26
C PRO A 81 11.52 0.87 -4.31
N ARG A 82 10.19 0.79 -4.18
CA ARG A 82 9.47 -0.49 -4.15
C ARG A 82 9.61 -1.28 -5.46
N ASP A 83 9.68 -0.59 -6.58
CA ASP A 83 9.74 -1.20 -7.91
C ASP A 83 11.08 -1.91 -8.13
N LEU A 84 12.16 -1.39 -7.56
CA LEU A 84 13.49 -2.00 -7.62
C LEU A 84 13.54 -3.29 -6.78
N VAL A 85 12.93 -3.30 -5.59
CA VAL A 85 12.78 -4.54 -4.79
C VAL A 85 11.97 -5.59 -5.56
N TYR A 86 10.94 -5.18 -6.30
CA TYR A 86 10.18 -6.09 -7.13
C TYR A 86 11.02 -6.67 -8.28
N ALA A 87 11.81 -5.84 -8.97
CA ALA A 87 12.72 -6.30 -10.00
C ALA A 87 13.77 -7.28 -9.45
N ALA A 88 14.42 -6.93 -8.33
CA ALA A 88 15.41 -7.79 -7.68
C ALA A 88 14.83 -9.15 -7.27
N MET A 89 13.65 -9.18 -6.64
CA MET A 89 12.97 -10.44 -6.32
C MET A 89 12.56 -11.23 -7.56
N THR A 90 12.22 -10.57 -8.68
CA THR A 90 11.84 -11.25 -9.93
C THR A 90 13.03 -11.90 -10.60
N GLU A 91 14.21 -11.29 -10.50
CA GLU A 91 15.47 -11.86 -10.99
C GLU A 91 15.92 -13.06 -10.16
N LEU A 92 15.76 -13.00 -8.82
CA LEU A 92 16.20 -14.05 -7.90
C LEU A 92 15.22 -15.22 -7.80
N ASP A 93 13.92 -14.94 -7.67
CA ASP A 93 12.87 -15.94 -7.45
C ASP A 93 11.65 -15.71 -8.36
N SER A 94 11.78 -16.14 -9.62
CA SER A 94 10.69 -16.06 -10.59
C SER A 94 9.49 -16.96 -10.23
N ASN A 95 9.74 -18.09 -9.57
CA ASN A 95 8.73 -19.13 -9.31
C ASN A 95 7.77 -18.71 -8.19
N ASP A 96 8.31 -18.28 -7.04
CA ASP A 96 7.53 -17.89 -5.86
C ASP A 96 6.64 -16.67 -6.10
N LEU A 97 7.09 -15.74 -6.96
CA LEU A 97 6.29 -14.60 -7.37
C LEU A 97 5.15 -15.01 -8.31
N GLN A 98 5.37 -15.99 -9.18
CA GLN A 98 4.34 -16.51 -10.08
C GLN A 98 3.26 -17.30 -9.32
N GLU A 99 3.64 -18.13 -8.35
CA GLU A 99 2.68 -18.87 -7.51
C GLU A 99 1.79 -17.93 -6.69
N ARG A 100 2.33 -16.79 -6.24
CA ARG A 100 1.56 -15.75 -5.56
C ARG A 100 0.77 -14.85 -6.51
N ARG A 101 1.17 -14.77 -7.78
CA ARG A 101 0.43 -14.01 -8.79
C ARG A 101 -0.91 -14.71 -8.94
N LEU A 102 -1.95 -14.05 -8.44
CA LEU A 102 -3.33 -14.50 -8.41
C LEU A 102 -3.96 -14.59 -9.82
N LEU A 103 -3.22 -15.05 -10.83
CA LEU A 103 -3.72 -15.26 -12.19
C LEU A 103 -4.95 -16.18 -12.18
N ASN A 104 -5.06 -17.05 -11.15
CA ASN A 104 -6.16 -18.01 -11.01
C ASN A 104 -7.03 -17.83 -9.76
N LYS A 105 -7.08 -16.64 -9.13
CA LYS A 105 -8.25 -16.36 -8.28
C LYS A 105 -9.33 -15.85 -9.22
N THR A 106 -10.11 -16.78 -9.76
CA THR A 106 -11.44 -16.48 -10.31
C THR A 106 -12.08 -15.52 -9.34
N LYS A 107 -12.25 -14.25 -9.76
CA LYS A 107 -12.88 -13.24 -8.94
C LYS A 107 -14.22 -13.85 -8.55
N LYS A 108 -14.40 -14.17 -7.25
CA LYS A 108 -15.67 -14.72 -6.80
C LYS A 108 -16.75 -13.77 -7.33
N GLU A 109 -17.66 -14.31 -8.12
CA GLU A 109 -18.73 -13.50 -8.70
C GLU A 109 -19.40 -12.75 -7.54
N LYS A 110 -19.57 -11.44 -7.72
CA LYS A 110 -20.28 -10.63 -6.73
C LYS A 110 -21.70 -11.19 -6.68
N ARG A 111 -22.02 -11.95 -5.63
CA ARG A 111 -23.37 -12.46 -5.43
C ARG A 111 -24.27 -11.31 -5.03
N CYS A 112 -25.41 -11.18 -5.67
CA CYS A 112 -26.47 -10.29 -5.21
C CYS A 112 -27.12 -10.94 -3.98
N TYR A 113 -26.84 -10.39 -2.80
CA TYR A 113 -27.51 -10.80 -1.58
C TYR A 113 -28.88 -10.11 -1.51
N TYR A 114 -29.94 -10.86 -1.77
CA TYR A 114 -31.31 -10.43 -1.48
C TYR A 114 -31.58 -10.67 0.00
N SER A 115 -31.84 -9.59 0.74
CA SER A 115 -32.49 -9.68 2.04
C SER A 115 -33.89 -9.11 1.89
N LYS A 116 -34.83 -9.70 2.61
CA LYS A 116 -36.24 -9.38 2.52
C LYS A 116 -36.63 -8.04 3.18
N GLY A 117 -35.64 -7.29 3.68
CA GLY A 117 -35.83 -6.11 4.51
C GLY A 117 -36.36 -6.44 5.92
N PRO A 118 -36.32 -5.48 6.85
CA PRO A 118 -36.78 -5.67 8.23
C PRO A 118 -38.27 -6.02 8.35
N ASN A 119 -39.08 -5.61 7.36
CA ASN A 119 -40.53 -5.75 7.38
C ASN A 119 -41.07 -7.02 6.72
N TRP A 120 -40.21 -7.99 6.34
CA TRP A 120 -40.67 -9.21 5.65
C TRP A 120 -41.65 -10.07 6.46
N VAL A 121 -41.54 -10.03 7.79
CA VAL A 121 -42.36 -10.85 8.69
C VAL A 121 -43.72 -10.18 8.98
N HIS A 122 -43.89 -8.91 8.62
CA HIS A 122 -45.14 -8.20 8.81
C HIS A 122 -46.14 -8.55 7.70
N SER A 123 -47.10 -9.41 8.01
CA SER A 123 -48.27 -9.66 7.18
C SER A 123 -49.07 -8.36 7.04
N LEU A 124 -49.01 -7.73 5.86
CA LEU A 124 -49.92 -6.64 5.48
C LEU A 124 -51.25 -7.25 5.01
N ASP A 125 -51.99 -7.90 5.90
CA ASP A 125 -53.36 -8.30 5.61
C ASP A 125 -54.24 -7.05 5.75
N GLY A 126 -54.22 -6.23 4.69
CA GLY A 126 -54.82 -4.90 4.69
C GLY A 126 -54.50 -4.09 3.45
N PHE A 127 -55.23 -4.39 2.37
CA PHE A 127 -55.54 -3.48 1.25
C PHE A 127 -54.45 -3.26 0.17
N SER A 128 -54.85 -3.53 -1.07
CA SER A 128 -54.06 -3.49 -2.30
C SER A 128 -53.47 -2.11 -2.60
N LYS A 129 -52.14 -2.00 -2.61
CA LYS A 129 -51.42 -0.97 -3.37
C LYS A 129 -50.24 -1.61 -4.10
N SER A 130 -50.30 -1.45 -5.42
CA SER A 130 -49.44 -2.05 -6.44
C SER A 130 -47.95 -1.81 -6.15
N TYR A 131 -47.16 -2.89 -6.18
CA TYR A 131 -45.71 -2.84 -6.11
C TYR A 131 -45.13 -2.20 -7.39
N ILE A 132 -44.41 -1.09 -7.23
CA ILE A 132 -43.58 -0.51 -8.30
C ILE A 132 -42.21 -1.20 -8.20
N PRO A 133 -41.75 -1.92 -9.24
CA PRO A 133 -40.40 -2.48 -9.26
C PRO A 133 -39.40 -1.34 -9.51
N VAL A 134 -38.56 -1.04 -8.52
CA VAL A 134 -37.37 -0.23 -8.75
C VAL A 134 -36.34 -1.15 -9.38
N SER A 135 -36.20 -1.05 -10.69
CA SER A 135 -35.13 -1.68 -11.46
C SER A 135 -33.77 -1.19 -10.96
N CYS A 136 -32.84 -2.14 -10.82
CA CYS A 136 -31.47 -1.95 -10.37
C CYS A 136 -30.73 -0.80 -11.09
N ILE A 137 -30.11 0.07 -10.30
CA ILE A 137 -28.91 0.86 -10.66
C ILE A 137 -27.74 0.25 -9.86
#